data_AF-A0A9E3Y942-F1
#
_entry.id   AF-A0A9E3Y942-F1
#
_cell.length_a   1.000
_cell.length_b   1.000
_cell.length_c   1.000
_cell.angle_alpha   90.00
_cell.angle_beta   90.00
_cell.angle_gamma   90.00
#
_symmetry.space_group_name_H-M   'P 1'
#
loop_
_entity.id
_entity.type
_entity.pdbx_description
1 polymer ?
#
loop_
_entity_poly.entity_id
_entity_poly.type
_entity_poly.pdbx_seq_one_letter_code
_entity_poly.pdbx_strand_id
1 'polypeptide(L)'
;MSSPAVRPISPEPVVERALRVVTDPADPDSPDVGDDGLDARPSGPPPYLSPSSASTFEQCARRWKFRYIDRLPDPPGDKALVGTFVHRVLEELLARDVAERSVASARKIAGLVWPEIEADPAYIDLGLEVDEGRRLRWDAWRLIEAYFAMERPESVDVVEREQRIECELGDVPFVGVVDRVERRDGKLVVTDYKTGRAPAARFEADRLHQVQLYAAALDATGERPDTARLLYLGSRSIEAEVTDESLDAAVSSIGSTWVRINDALDRGDYPPRTGPLCGWCPYTQHCAEGRVELERRYGPAV
;
A
#
# COMPACT_ATOMS: atom_id res chain seq x y z
N MET A 1 -41.75 36.42 11.09
CA MET A 1 -41.42 34.98 10.89
C MET A 1 -41.22 34.75 9.42
N SER A 2 -39.97 34.75 8.95
CA SER A 2 -39.60 34.37 7.58
C SER A 2 -38.30 33.59 7.67
N SER A 3 -38.39 32.29 7.41
CA SER A 3 -37.27 31.36 7.37
C SER A 3 -36.51 31.54 6.05
N PRO A 4 -35.16 31.58 6.02
CA PRO A 4 -34.44 31.61 4.76
C PRO A 4 -34.38 30.20 4.16
N ALA A 5 -34.73 30.10 2.88
CA ALA A 5 -34.71 28.85 2.12
C ALA A 5 -33.26 28.35 1.91
N VAL A 6 -32.99 27.12 2.35
CA VAL A 6 -31.76 26.39 2.05
C VAL A 6 -31.79 25.97 0.58
N ARG A 7 -30.77 26.35 -0.18
CA ARG A 7 -30.58 25.88 -1.56
C ARG A 7 -30.06 24.44 -1.53
N PRO A 8 -30.56 23.53 -2.40
CA PRO A 8 -30.02 22.18 -2.49
C PRO A 8 -28.60 22.24 -3.06
N ILE A 9 -27.68 21.56 -2.37
CA ILE A 9 -26.30 21.34 -2.82
C ILE A 9 -26.38 20.25 -3.91
N SER A 10 -26.05 20.61 -5.15
CA SER A 10 -25.87 19.63 -6.23
C SER A 10 -24.66 18.76 -5.92
N PRO A 11 -24.73 17.43 -6.12
CA PRO A 11 -23.55 16.58 -5.98
C PRO A 11 -22.52 16.95 -7.07
N GLU A 12 -21.30 17.28 -6.65
CA GLU A 12 -20.17 17.43 -7.56
C GLU A 12 -19.83 16.07 -8.19
N PRO A 13 -19.33 16.05 -9.45
CA PRO A 13 -19.00 14.81 -10.12
C PRO A 13 -17.84 14.10 -9.41
N VAL A 14 -18.00 12.79 -9.20
CA VAL A 14 -16.95 11.87 -8.75
C VAL A 14 -15.82 11.93 -9.78
N VAL A 15 -14.67 12.47 -9.38
CA VAL A 15 -13.47 12.52 -10.21
C VAL A 15 -12.96 11.09 -10.37
N GLU A 16 -12.91 10.60 -11.61
CA GLU A 16 -12.33 9.31 -12.00
C GLU A 16 -10.87 9.25 -11.53
N ARG A 17 -10.59 8.38 -10.57
CA ARG A 17 -9.29 8.26 -9.89
C ARG A 17 -8.53 7.10 -10.54
N ALA A 18 -7.51 7.41 -11.36
CA ALA A 18 -6.60 6.40 -11.88
C ALA A 18 -5.62 5.99 -10.77
N LEU A 19 -5.81 4.80 -10.18
CA LEU A 19 -4.86 4.22 -9.24
C LEU A 19 -3.56 3.88 -9.96
N ARG A 20 -2.50 4.66 -9.73
CA ARG A 20 -1.14 4.25 -10.10
C ARG A 20 -0.46 3.65 -8.88
N VAL A 21 -0.18 2.35 -8.95
CA VAL A 21 0.47 1.58 -7.88
C VAL A 21 1.92 1.34 -8.23
N VAL A 22 2.81 1.42 -7.24
CA VAL A 22 4.26 1.30 -7.43
C VAL A 22 4.86 0.38 -6.37
N THR A 23 5.81 -0.48 -6.76
CA THR A 23 6.36 -1.55 -5.90
C THR A 23 7.32 -1.09 -4.78
N ASP A 24 7.37 -1.90 -3.73
CA ASP A 24 8.45 -2.01 -2.75
C ASP A 24 9.16 -3.39 -2.91
N PRO A 25 10.48 -3.48 -3.18
CA PRO A 25 11.23 -4.73 -3.33
C PRO A 25 11.51 -5.46 -2.01
N ALA A 26 11.32 -4.85 -0.83
CA ALA A 26 11.36 -5.56 0.46
C ALA A 26 9.97 -6.04 0.92
N ASP A 27 8.91 -5.48 0.33
CA ASP A 27 7.53 -5.95 0.46
C ASP A 27 6.79 -5.85 -0.88
N PRO A 28 6.95 -6.84 -1.78
CA PRO A 28 6.37 -6.80 -3.13
C PRO A 28 4.83 -6.84 -3.12
N ASP A 29 4.21 -6.99 -1.95
CA ASP A 29 2.78 -7.08 -1.69
C ASP A 29 2.22 -5.87 -0.95
N SER A 30 3.00 -4.83 -0.67
CA SER A 30 2.44 -3.53 -0.29
C SER A 30 1.97 -2.81 -1.56
N PRO A 31 0.66 -2.69 -1.80
CA PRO A 31 0.21 -1.68 -2.74
C PRO A 31 0.57 -0.35 -2.12
N ASP A 32 1.46 0.40 -2.79
CA ASP A 32 1.50 1.83 -2.59
C ASP A 32 0.21 2.37 -3.20
N VAL A 33 -0.86 2.42 -2.38
CA VAL A 33 -2.09 3.10 -2.76
C VAL A 33 -1.74 4.57 -2.85
N GLY A 34 -1.53 5.01 -4.09
CA GLY A 34 -1.16 6.35 -4.55
C GLY A 34 -0.96 7.42 -3.47
N ASP A 35 0.27 7.92 -3.38
CA ASP A 35 0.46 9.36 -3.17
C ASP A 35 -0.13 10.09 -4.39
N ASP A 36 -1.47 10.18 -4.43
CA ASP A 36 -2.31 10.73 -5.52
C ASP A 36 -2.06 12.23 -5.81
N GLY A 37 -0.95 12.79 -5.34
CA GLY A 37 -0.57 14.17 -5.59
C GLY A 37 0.85 14.40 -6.07
N LEU A 38 1.67 13.39 -6.38
CA LEU A 38 3.03 13.68 -6.90
C LEU A 38 3.02 14.25 -8.32
N ASP A 39 1.99 13.97 -9.12
CA ASP A 39 1.92 14.42 -10.53
C ASP A 39 1.49 15.90 -10.70
N ALA A 40 1.00 16.56 -9.64
CA ALA A 40 0.53 17.95 -9.71
C ALA A 40 1.24 18.93 -8.75
N ARG A 41 2.17 18.47 -7.91
CA ARG A 41 2.80 19.30 -6.87
C ARG A 41 4.10 19.97 -7.36
N PRO A 42 4.38 21.22 -6.90
CA PRO A 42 5.63 21.92 -7.20
C PRO A 42 6.86 21.08 -6.85
N SER A 43 7.98 21.38 -7.49
CA SER A 43 9.27 20.74 -7.23
C SER A 43 9.64 20.85 -5.76
N GLY A 44 9.80 19.71 -5.07
CA GLY A 44 10.18 19.65 -3.66
C GLY A 44 9.90 18.27 -3.06
N PRO A 45 10.46 17.98 -1.87
CA PRO A 45 10.17 16.75 -1.13
C PRO A 45 8.68 16.65 -0.78
N PRO A 46 8.14 15.43 -0.59
CA PRO A 46 6.75 15.26 -0.19
C PRO A 46 6.50 15.98 1.16
N PRO A 47 5.37 16.70 1.31
CA PRO A 47 5.07 17.46 2.53
C PRO A 47 4.65 16.58 3.71
N TYR A 48 4.58 15.26 3.50
CA TYR A 48 4.23 14.26 4.48
C TYR A 48 5.05 12.99 4.28
N LEU A 49 5.00 12.11 5.27
CA LEU A 49 5.57 10.79 5.23
C LEU A 49 4.45 9.73 5.28
N SER A 50 4.42 8.84 4.29
CA SER A 50 3.60 7.63 4.30
C SER A 50 4.43 6.42 4.75
N PRO A 51 3.80 5.31 5.17
CA PRO A 51 4.53 4.08 5.50
C PRO A 51 5.39 3.56 4.34
N SER A 52 4.89 3.63 3.10
CA SER A 52 5.62 3.22 1.89
C SER A 52 6.84 4.11 1.61
N SER A 53 6.71 5.43 1.79
CA SER A 53 7.81 6.38 1.64
C SER A 53 8.87 6.19 2.71
N ALA A 54 8.46 5.98 3.98
CA ALA A 54 9.36 5.67 5.08
C ALA A 54 10.15 4.37 4.83
N SER A 55 9.44 3.28 4.49
CA SER A 55 10.03 1.99 4.14
C SER A 55 11.04 2.12 2.99
N THR A 56 10.71 2.89 1.95
CA THR A 56 11.60 3.11 0.81
C THR A 56 12.91 3.80 1.23
N PHE A 57 12.84 4.81 2.11
CA PHE A 57 14.02 5.49 2.63
C PHE A 57 14.88 4.59 3.53
N GLU A 58 14.24 3.86 4.45
CA GLU A 58 14.90 2.91 5.34
C GLU A 58 15.63 1.79 4.59
N GLN A 59 15.03 1.33 3.50
CA GLN A 59 15.65 0.38 2.60
C GLN A 59 16.83 0.98 1.86
N CYS A 60 16.70 2.18 1.28
CA CYS A 60 17.78 2.84 0.57
C CYS A 60 17.45 4.32 0.31
N ALA A 61 18.17 5.23 0.96
CA ALA A 61 17.99 6.68 0.77
C ALA A 61 18.17 7.11 -0.70
N ARG A 62 19.10 6.46 -1.44
CA ARG A 62 19.28 6.72 -2.88
C ARG A 62 18.05 6.33 -3.70
N ARG A 63 17.39 5.21 -3.38
CA ARG A 63 16.14 4.78 -4.03
C ARG A 63 15.02 5.77 -3.73
N TRP A 64 14.92 6.20 -2.48
CA TRP A 64 13.95 7.22 -2.07
C TRP A 64 14.14 8.53 -2.84
N LYS A 65 15.39 9.00 -2.99
CA LYS A 65 15.71 10.18 -3.81
C LYS A 65 15.23 10.00 -5.26
N PHE A 66 15.57 8.88 -5.90
CA PHE A 66 15.17 8.62 -7.28
C PHE A 66 13.65 8.69 -7.47
N ARG A 67 12.89 8.16 -6.52
CA ARG A 67 11.43 8.13 -6.55
C ARG A 67 10.80 9.49 -6.23
N TYR A 68 11.10 10.04 -5.05
CA TYR A 68 10.34 11.16 -4.48
C TYR A 68 10.92 12.53 -4.82
N ILE A 69 12.22 12.60 -5.13
CA ILE A 69 12.91 13.86 -5.47
C ILE A 69 13.11 13.96 -6.98
N ASP A 70 13.75 12.96 -7.59
CA ASP A 70 14.07 12.98 -9.02
C ASP A 70 12.86 12.59 -9.89
N ARG A 71 11.83 11.98 -9.29
CA ARG A 71 10.61 11.51 -9.95
C ARG A 71 10.92 10.64 -11.18
N LEU A 72 11.93 9.78 -11.06
CA LEU A 72 12.22 8.79 -12.09
C LEU A 72 11.06 7.80 -12.20
N PRO A 73 10.75 7.28 -13.40
CA PRO A 73 9.74 6.25 -13.55
C PRO A 73 10.02 5.04 -12.65
N ASP A 74 9.00 4.64 -11.91
CA ASP A 74 9.00 3.48 -11.01
C ASP A 74 7.85 2.55 -11.43
N PRO A 75 7.94 1.88 -12.59
CA PRO A 75 6.84 1.04 -13.04
C PRO A 75 6.64 -0.13 -12.06
N PRO A 76 5.41 -0.40 -11.58
CA PRO A 76 5.16 -1.57 -10.76
C PRO A 76 5.49 -2.85 -11.53
N GLY A 77 6.04 -3.82 -10.82
CA GLY A 77 6.10 -5.18 -11.31
C GLY A 77 4.72 -5.84 -11.34
N ASP A 78 4.65 -6.98 -12.03
CA ASP A 78 3.49 -7.87 -12.11
C ASP A 78 2.80 -8.13 -10.75
N LYS A 79 3.57 -8.34 -9.68
CA LYS A 79 3.05 -8.58 -8.33
C LYS A 79 2.29 -7.39 -7.72
N ALA A 80 2.73 -6.16 -7.95
CA ALA A 80 2.01 -4.99 -7.44
C ALA A 80 0.68 -4.78 -8.18
N LEU A 81 0.63 -5.06 -9.49
CA LEU A 81 -0.63 -5.03 -10.24
C LEU A 81 -1.61 -6.10 -9.73
N VAL A 82 -1.11 -7.28 -9.37
CA VAL A 82 -1.91 -8.31 -8.69
C VAL A 82 -2.46 -7.78 -7.36
N GLY A 83 -1.61 -7.17 -6.53
CA GLY A 83 -2.02 -6.52 -5.27
C GLY A 83 -3.15 -5.52 -5.47
N THR A 84 -2.93 -4.56 -6.37
CA THR A 84 -3.89 -3.51 -6.75
C THR A 84 -5.24 -4.08 -7.15
N PHE A 85 -5.22 -5.06 -8.06
CA PHE A 85 -6.44 -5.70 -8.55
C PHE A 85 -7.19 -6.40 -7.43
N VAL A 86 -6.47 -7.17 -6.60
CA VAL A 86 -7.08 -7.91 -5.48
C VAL A 86 -7.70 -6.96 -4.47
N HIS A 87 -6.95 -5.93 -4.05
CA HIS A 87 -7.43 -4.91 -3.11
C HIS A 87 -8.68 -4.22 -3.65
N ARG A 88 -8.66 -3.76 -4.90
CA ARG A 88 -9.81 -3.10 -5.52
C ARG A 88 -11.05 -4.01 -5.58
N VAL A 89 -10.88 -5.29 -5.90
CA VAL A 89 -12.00 -6.24 -5.89
C VAL A 89 -12.55 -6.47 -4.48
N LEU A 90 -11.69 -6.58 -3.47
CA LEU A 90 -12.11 -6.75 -2.08
C LEU A 90 -12.79 -5.49 -1.52
N GLU A 91 -12.28 -4.32 -1.83
CA GLU A 91 -12.89 -3.03 -1.50
C GLU A 91 -14.31 -2.95 -2.04
N GLU A 92 -14.49 -3.19 -3.34
CA GLU A 92 -15.78 -3.15 -4.03
C GLU A 92 -16.75 -4.24 -3.55
N LEU A 93 -16.23 -5.42 -3.19
CA LEU A 93 -17.02 -6.52 -2.62
C LEU A 93 -17.55 -6.13 -1.25
N LEU A 94 -16.69 -5.62 -0.38
CA LEU A 94 -17.03 -5.24 0.99
C LEU A 94 -17.90 -3.96 1.04
N ALA A 95 -17.95 -3.20 -0.06
CA ALA A 95 -18.89 -2.11 -0.27
C ALA A 95 -20.35 -2.56 -0.34
N ARG A 96 -20.58 -3.82 -0.75
CA ARG A 96 -21.93 -4.34 -0.95
C ARG A 96 -22.60 -4.67 0.36
N ASP A 97 -23.92 -4.72 0.32
CA ASP A 97 -24.72 -5.27 1.40
C ASP A 97 -24.25 -6.69 1.74
N VAL A 98 -24.28 -7.04 3.03
CA VAL A 98 -23.75 -8.32 3.55
C VAL A 98 -24.25 -9.55 2.79
N ALA A 99 -25.53 -9.55 2.36
CA ALA A 99 -26.14 -10.65 1.62
C ALA A 99 -25.60 -10.81 0.19
N GLU A 100 -24.98 -9.76 -0.36
CA GLU A 100 -24.43 -9.74 -1.72
C GLU A 100 -22.94 -10.09 -1.77
N ARG A 101 -22.26 -10.19 -0.62
CA ARG A 101 -20.80 -10.43 -0.52
C ARG A 101 -20.44 -11.89 -0.79
N SER A 102 -20.65 -12.32 -2.03
CA SER A 102 -20.47 -13.70 -2.48
C SER A 102 -19.33 -13.83 -3.50
N VAL A 103 -18.84 -15.06 -3.69
CA VAL A 103 -17.86 -15.39 -4.76
C VAL A 103 -18.39 -14.98 -6.14
N ALA A 104 -19.70 -15.14 -6.38
CA ALA A 104 -20.32 -14.74 -7.65
C ALA A 104 -20.27 -13.22 -7.86
N SER A 105 -20.46 -12.43 -6.80
CA SER A 105 -20.32 -10.97 -6.84
C SER A 105 -18.86 -10.57 -7.05
N ALA A 106 -17.93 -11.17 -6.31
CA ALA A 106 -16.50 -10.95 -6.50
C ALA A 106 -16.06 -11.23 -7.94
N ARG A 107 -16.57 -12.31 -8.56
CA ARG A 107 -16.29 -12.65 -9.96
C ARG A 107 -16.78 -11.59 -10.93
N LYS A 108 -17.97 -11.01 -10.69
CA LYS A 108 -18.51 -9.92 -11.51
C LYS A 108 -17.67 -8.67 -11.37
N ILE A 109 -17.32 -8.29 -10.13
CA ILE A 109 -16.46 -7.14 -9.82
C ILE A 109 -15.09 -7.31 -10.49
N ALA A 110 -14.44 -8.47 -10.33
CA ALA A 110 -13.19 -8.82 -11.00
C ALA A 110 -13.29 -8.74 -12.54
N GLY A 111 -14.47 -8.99 -13.11
CA GLY A 111 -14.75 -8.80 -14.53
C GLY A 111 -14.77 -7.34 -14.97
N LEU A 112 -15.22 -6.44 -14.10
CA LEU A 112 -15.33 -5.00 -14.34
C LEU A 112 -14.02 -4.25 -14.07
N VAL A 113 -13.28 -4.66 -13.03
CA VAL A 113 -12.03 -4.00 -12.60
C VAL A 113 -10.85 -4.39 -13.50
N TRP A 114 -10.78 -5.62 -14.02
CA TRP A 114 -9.61 -6.07 -14.79
C TRP A 114 -9.31 -5.22 -16.04
N PRO A 115 -10.31 -4.78 -16.84
CA PRO A 115 -10.07 -3.83 -17.92
C PRO A 115 -9.40 -2.51 -17.50
N GLU A 116 -9.65 -2.04 -16.28
CA GLU A 116 -8.98 -0.83 -15.75
C GLU A 116 -7.49 -1.12 -15.52
N ILE A 117 -7.14 -2.31 -15.01
CA ILE A 117 -5.75 -2.75 -14.86
C ILE A 117 -5.08 -2.90 -16.23
N GLU A 118 -5.74 -3.49 -17.22
CA GLU A 118 -5.19 -3.63 -18.58
C GLU A 118 -4.96 -2.29 -19.29
N ALA A 119 -5.75 -1.27 -18.93
CA ALA A 119 -5.62 0.08 -19.47
C ALA A 119 -4.56 0.93 -18.74
N ASP A 120 -4.07 0.48 -17.58
CA ASP A 120 -3.05 1.21 -16.83
C ASP A 120 -1.71 1.21 -17.59
N PRO A 121 -1.04 2.37 -17.76
CA PRO A 121 0.27 2.46 -18.40
C PRO A 121 1.30 1.49 -17.85
N ALA A 122 1.27 1.22 -16.54
CA ALA A 122 2.19 0.30 -15.93
C ALA A 122 1.98 -1.16 -16.36
N TYR A 123 0.73 -1.58 -16.56
CA TYR A 123 0.44 -2.90 -17.12
C TYR A 123 0.94 -2.99 -18.57
N ILE A 124 0.71 -1.93 -19.35
CA ILE A 124 1.16 -1.84 -20.74
C ILE A 124 2.70 -1.91 -20.81
N ASP A 125 3.40 -1.21 -19.93
CA ASP A 125 4.88 -1.16 -19.87
C ASP A 125 5.52 -2.51 -19.51
N LEU A 126 4.78 -3.44 -18.89
CA LEU A 126 5.27 -4.81 -18.68
C LEU A 126 5.40 -5.59 -20.00
N GLY A 127 4.73 -5.15 -21.08
CA GLY A 127 4.81 -5.80 -22.39
C GLY A 127 4.36 -7.26 -22.38
N LEU A 128 3.39 -7.60 -21.52
CA LEU A 128 2.92 -8.98 -21.35
C LEU A 128 2.24 -9.48 -22.63
N GLU A 129 2.59 -10.69 -23.05
CA GLU A 129 1.83 -11.40 -24.07
C GLU A 129 0.41 -11.72 -23.57
N VAL A 130 -0.53 -11.93 -24.49
CA VAL A 130 -1.95 -12.18 -24.15
C VAL A 130 -2.12 -13.34 -23.16
N ASP A 131 -1.32 -14.40 -23.30
CA ASP A 131 -1.37 -15.55 -22.39
C ASP A 131 -0.71 -15.27 -21.03
N GLU A 132 0.27 -14.37 -20.97
CA GLU A 132 0.89 -13.93 -19.71
C GLU A 132 -0.06 -13.05 -18.92
N GLY A 133 -0.72 -12.09 -19.58
CA GLY A 133 -1.77 -11.28 -18.97
C GLY A 133 -2.92 -12.13 -18.42
N ARG A 134 -3.36 -13.15 -19.19
CA ARG A 134 -4.37 -14.11 -18.72
C ARG A 134 -3.92 -14.91 -17.51
N ARG A 135 -2.65 -15.33 -17.45
CA ARG A 135 -2.08 -16.00 -16.28
C ARG A 135 -2.05 -15.09 -15.06
N LEU A 136 -1.60 -13.84 -15.23
CA LEU A 136 -1.54 -12.84 -14.16
C LEU A 136 -2.92 -12.60 -13.55
N ARG A 137 -3.95 -12.41 -14.39
CA ARG A 137 -5.35 -12.29 -13.96
C ARG A 137 -5.80 -13.49 -13.15
N TRP A 138 -5.46 -14.69 -13.61
CA TRP A 138 -5.88 -15.93 -12.97
C TRP A 138 -5.19 -16.14 -11.62
N ASP A 139 -3.91 -15.79 -11.51
CA ASP A 139 -3.18 -15.84 -10.25
C ASP A 139 -3.74 -14.83 -9.24
N ALA A 140 -4.12 -13.63 -9.69
CA ALA A 140 -4.82 -12.67 -8.84
C ALA A 140 -6.22 -13.17 -8.40
N TRP A 141 -6.98 -13.80 -9.31
CA TRP A 141 -8.27 -14.40 -8.99
C TRP A 141 -8.17 -15.48 -7.90
N ARG A 142 -7.12 -16.31 -7.94
CA ARG A 142 -6.89 -17.34 -6.90
C ARG A 142 -6.71 -16.75 -5.50
N LEU A 143 -6.13 -15.56 -5.38
CA LEU A 143 -6.01 -14.87 -4.09
C LEU A 143 -7.37 -14.40 -3.58
N ILE A 144 -8.24 -13.91 -4.47
CA ILE A 144 -9.62 -13.54 -4.14
C ILE A 144 -10.41 -14.79 -3.74
N GLU A 145 -10.25 -15.93 -4.42
CA GLU A 145 -10.89 -17.18 -3.98
C GLU A 145 -10.37 -17.64 -2.62
N ALA A 146 -9.06 -17.52 -2.38
CA ALA A 146 -8.45 -17.87 -1.12
C ALA A 146 -8.95 -17.01 0.05
N TYR A 147 -9.25 -15.73 -0.20
CA TYR A 147 -9.88 -14.85 0.79
C TYR A 147 -11.19 -15.44 1.36
N PHE A 148 -12.08 -15.97 0.51
CA PHE A 148 -13.32 -16.62 0.95
C PHE A 148 -13.10 -17.92 1.74
N ALA A 149 -11.93 -18.56 1.62
CA ALA A 149 -11.56 -19.71 2.44
C ALA A 149 -11.02 -19.29 3.82
N MET A 150 -10.56 -18.06 3.95
CA MET A 150 -9.98 -17.51 5.19
C MET A 150 -11.02 -16.81 6.06
N GLU A 151 -11.98 -16.11 5.45
CA GLU A 151 -13.06 -15.44 6.16
C GLU A 151 -14.36 -15.44 5.36
N ARG A 152 -15.48 -15.19 6.05
CA ARG A 152 -16.82 -15.09 5.47
C ARG A 152 -17.16 -13.62 5.30
N PRO A 153 -17.12 -13.05 4.09
CA PRO A 153 -17.25 -11.61 3.91
C PRO A 153 -18.62 -11.07 4.36
N GLU A 154 -19.64 -11.91 4.35
CA GLU A 154 -20.97 -11.61 4.87
C GLU A 154 -21.03 -11.44 6.40
N SER A 155 -20.02 -11.90 7.13
CA SER A 155 -19.93 -11.76 8.60
C SER A 155 -18.95 -10.67 9.06
N VAL A 156 -18.29 -9.97 8.12
CA VAL A 156 -17.35 -8.90 8.46
C VAL A 156 -18.12 -7.59 8.68
N ASP A 157 -18.06 -7.06 9.90
CA ASP A 157 -18.60 -5.76 10.26
C ASP A 157 -17.61 -4.67 9.84
N VAL A 158 -17.71 -4.23 8.58
CA VAL A 158 -16.80 -3.25 7.98
C VAL A 158 -17.19 -1.85 8.45
N VAL A 159 -16.22 -1.11 8.98
CA VAL A 159 -16.37 0.30 9.37
C VAL A 159 -15.98 1.20 8.20
N GLU A 160 -14.77 1.02 7.66
CA GLU A 160 -14.25 1.76 6.52
C GLU A 160 -13.40 0.86 5.62
N ARG A 161 -13.29 1.21 4.33
CA ARG A 161 -12.39 0.58 3.34
C ARG A 161 -11.58 1.68 2.65
N GLU A 162 -10.33 1.40 2.31
CA GLU A 162 -9.44 2.38 1.66
C GLU A 162 -9.46 3.74 2.36
N GLN A 163 -9.48 3.72 3.71
CA GLN A 163 -9.63 4.92 4.52
C GLN A 163 -8.33 5.73 4.45
N ARG A 164 -8.39 6.89 3.80
CA ARG A 164 -7.30 7.85 3.83
C ARG A 164 -7.30 8.59 5.17
N ILE A 165 -6.17 8.53 5.87
CA ILE A 165 -5.96 9.20 7.14
C ILE A 165 -4.83 10.21 6.98
N GLU A 166 -5.10 11.46 7.36
CA GLU A 166 -4.13 12.54 7.41
C GLU A 166 -4.07 13.08 8.85
N CYS A 167 -2.91 13.01 9.48
CA CYS A 167 -2.72 13.43 10.88
C CYS A 167 -1.26 13.79 11.17
N GLU A 168 -0.98 14.22 12.39
CA GLU A 168 0.39 14.37 12.91
C GLU A 168 0.72 13.20 13.84
N LEU A 169 1.76 12.43 13.50
CA LEU A 169 2.31 11.39 14.37
C LEU A 169 3.56 11.93 15.06
N GLY A 170 3.39 12.44 16.28
CA GLY A 170 4.41 13.28 16.91
C GLY A 170 4.58 14.56 16.10
N ASP A 171 5.80 14.86 15.64
CA ASP A 171 6.09 16.01 14.76
C ASP A 171 6.09 15.63 13.26
N VAL A 172 5.61 14.43 12.90
CA VAL A 172 5.62 13.94 11.51
C VAL A 172 4.25 14.19 10.87
N PRO A 173 4.17 15.01 9.81
CA PRO A 173 2.98 15.05 8.97
C PRO A 173 2.82 13.70 8.28
N PHE A 174 1.77 12.95 8.64
CA PHE A 174 1.56 11.58 8.23
C PHE A 174 0.34 11.44 7.33
N VAL A 175 0.49 10.63 6.28
CA VAL A 175 -0.61 10.22 5.41
C VAL A 175 -0.54 8.71 5.20
N GLY A 176 -1.64 8.02 5.49
CA GLY A 176 -1.80 6.59 5.25
C GLY A 176 -3.12 6.28 4.54
N VAL A 177 -3.16 5.14 3.86
CA VAL A 177 -4.40 4.56 3.34
C VAL A 177 -4.54 3.18 3.96
N VAL A 178 -5.63 2.98 4.69
CA VAL A 178 -5.91 1.74 5.41
C VAL A 178 -6.87 0.90 4.58
N ASP A 179 -6.46 -0.30 4.16
CA ASP A 179 -7.27 -1.17 3.30
C ASP A 179 -8.65 -1.47 3.92
N ARG A 180 -8.66 -1.81 5.23
CA ARG A 180 -9.89 -2.13 5.95
C ARG A 180 -9.81 -1.79 7.44
N VAL A 181 -10.79 -1.04 7.92
CA VAL A 181 -11.14 -0.96 9.34
C VAL A 181 -12.43 -1.73 9.57
N GLU A 182 -12.42 -2.64 10.54
CA GLU A 182 -13.56 -3.48 10.87
C GLU A 182 -13.80 -3.52 12.38
N ARG A 183 -14.97 -4.02 12.78
CA ARG A 183 -15.32 -4.22 14.18
C ARG A 183 -15.42 -5.70 14.50
N ARG A 184 -14.77 -6.13 15.58
CA ARG A 184 -14.90 -7.47 16.18
C ARG A 184 -15.24 -7.32 17.65
N ASP A 185 -16.36 -7.89 18.07
CA ASP A 185 -16.83 -7.83 19.47
C ASP A 185 -16.85 -6.41 20.06
N GLY A 186 -17.26 -5.43 19.25
CA GLY A 186 -17.33 -4.02 19.65
C GLY A 186 -16.02 -3.24 19.56
N LYS A 187 -14.90 -3.90 19.27
CA LYS A 187 -13.56 -3.31 19.18
C LYS A 187 -13.11 -3.14 17.74
N LEU A 188 -12.34 -2.08 17.47
CA LEU A 188 -11.82 -1.80 16.14
C LEU A 188 -10.61 -2.69 15.82
N VAL A 189 -10.52 -3.15 14.58
CA VAL A 189 -9.40 -3.91 14.02
C VAL A 189 -8.96 -3.25 12.74
N VAL A 190 -7.68 -2.87 12.66
CA VAL A 190 -7.07 -2.38 11.43
C VAL A 190 -6.46 -3.55 10.67
N THR A 191 -6.88 -3.75 9.42
CA THR A 191 -6.43 -4.88 8.59
C THR A 191 -5.82 -4.38 7.28
N ASP A 192 -4.66 -4.92 6.94
CA ASP A 192 -3.99 -4.75 5.64
C ASP A 192 -3.88 -6.11 4.94
N TYR A 193 -4.20 -6.16 3.65
CA TYR A 193 -4.16 -7.38 2.84
C TYR A 193 -2.79 -7.53 2.17
N LYS A 194 -2.19 -8.70 2.31
CA LYS A 194 -0.95 -9.05 1.61
C LYS A 194 -1.20 -10.17 0.60
N THR A 195 -0.76 -9.98 -0.63
CA THR A 195 -0.97 -10.93 -1.74
C THR A 195 0.08 -12.03 -1.87
N GLY A 196 1.15 -11.99 -1.07
CA GLY A 196 2.20 -12.99 -1.09
C GLY A 196 2.24 -13.83 0.18
N ARG A 197 3.40 -14.47 0.40
CA ARG A 197 3.52 -15.47 1.46
C ARG A 197 3.78 -14.82 2.80
N ALA A 198 3.07 -15.30 3.82
CA ALA A 198 3.35 -14.92 5.19
C ALA A 198 4.81 -15.24 5.56
N PRO A 199 5.47 -14.35 6.33
CA PRO A 199 6.81 -14.60 6.83
C PRO A 199 6.83 -15.79 7.79
N ALA A 200 8.05 -16.32 8.03
CA ALA A 200 8.28 -17.26 9.12
C ALA A 200 8.11 -16.55 10.48
N ALA A 201 7.73 -17.30 11.52
CA ALA A 201 7.34 -16.78 12.83
C ALA A 201 8.32 -15.74 13.45
N ARG A 202 9.62 -16.00 13.30
CA ARG A 202 10.68 -15.10 13.82
C ARG A 202 10.75 -13.73 13.15
N PHE A 203 10.06 -13.51 12.04
CA PHE A 203 10.07 -12.27 11.26
C PHE A 203 8.67 -11.61 11.20
N GLU A 204 7.70 -12.10 11.97
CA GLU A 204 6.33 -11.54 11.96
C GLU A 204 6.28 -10.13 12.54
N ALA A 205 6.97 -9.91 13.65
CA ALA A 205 7.01 -8.60 14.32
C ALA A 205 7.48 -7.49 13.38
N ASP A 206 8.51 -7.76 12.57
CA ASP A 206 9.07 -6.80 11.60
C ASP A 206 8.05 -6.40 10.52
N ARG A 207 7.05 -7.26 10.21
CA ARG A 207 6.03 -6.96 9.20
C ARG A 207 4.87 -6.14 9.73
N LEU A 208 4.62 -6.18 11.03
CA LEU A 208 3.51 -5.47 11.65
C LEU A 208 3.72 -3.95 11.72
N HIS A 209 4.93 -3.45 11.44
CA HIS A 209 5.24 -2.04 11.56
C HIS A 209 4.28 -1.12 10.77
N GLN A 210 3.93 -1.49 9.53
CA GLN A 210 3.00 -0.70 8.71
C GLN A 210 1.60 -0.61 9.34
N VAL A 211 1.03 -1.73 9.78
CA VAL A 211 -0.30 -1.74 10.40
C VAL A 211 -0.31 -1.10 11.79
N GLN A 212 0.84 -1.09 12.50
CA GLN A 212 1.01 -0.33 13.74
C GLN A 212 1.03 1.19 13.48
N LEU A 213 1.62 1.66 12.38
CA LEU A 213 1.51 3.07 11.98
C LEU A 213 0.07 3.46 11.67
N TYR A 214 -0.70 2.59 11.01
CA TYR A 214 -2.12 2.82 10.81
C TYR A 214 -2.90 2.85 12.12
N ALA A 215 -2.58 1.96 13.06
CA ALA A 215 -3.18 2.00 14.39
C ALA A 215 -2.89 3.31 15.14
N ALA A 216 -1.65 3.81 15.06
CA ALA A 216 -1.28 5.11 15.64
C ALA A 216 -1.98 6.28 14.96
N ALA A 217 -2.13 6.24 13.63
CA ALA A 217 -2.86 7.27 12.90
C ALA A 217 -4.35 7.32 13.28
N LEU A 218 -4.99 6.16 13.42
CA LEU A 218 -6.37 6.03 13.89
C LEU A 218 -6.53 6.48 15.34
N ASP A 219 -5.60 6.14 16.23
CA ASP A 219 -5.58 6.60 17.61
C ASP A 219 -5.47 8.13 17.71
N ALA A 220 -4.59 8.74 16.91
CA ALA A 220 -4.42 10.20 16.83
C ALA A 220 -5.69 10.93 16.36
N THR A 221 -6.55 10.25 15.58
CA THR A 221 -7.87 10.78 15.16
C THR A 221 -9.02 10.41 16.10
N GLY A 222 -8.75 9.69 17.19
CA GLY A 222 -9.73 9.31 18.22
C GLY A 222 -10.42 7.96 18.02
N GLU A 223 -9.96 7.14 17.08
CA GLU A 223 -10.54 5.84 16.70
C GLU A 223 -9.58 4.68 16.97
N ARG A 224 -9.00 4.62 18.17
CA ARG A 224 -8.00 3.62 18.53
C ARG A 224 -8.44 2.17 18.24
N PRO A 225 -7.68 1.43 17.40
CA PRO A 225 -7.87 -0.01 17.23
C PRO A 225 -7.41 -0.81 18.45
N ASP A 226 -8.03 -1.97 18.67
CA ASP A 226 -7.57 -2.98 19.64
C ASP A 226 -6.55 -3.94 19.01
N THR A 227 -6.69 -4.20 17.70
CA THR A 227 -5.88 -5.17 16.98
C THR A 227 -5.37 -4.59 15.67
N ALA A 228 -4.09 -4.80 15.39
CA ALA A 228 -3.46 -4.62 14.09
C ALA A 228 -3.27 -5.97 13.41
N ARG A 229 -3.75 -6.11 12.17
CA ARG A 229 -3.84 -7.38 11.44
C ARG A 229 -3.24 -7.27 10.05
N LEU A 230 -2.41 -8.25 9.72
CA LEU A 230 -1.99 -8.54 8.35
C LEU A 230 -2.70 -9.81 7.88
N LEU A 231 -3.45 -9.72 6.77
CA LEU A 231 -4.13 -10.85 6.16
C LEU A 231 -3.37 -11.29 4.90
N TYR A 232 -2.51 -12.30 5.03
CA TYR A 232 -1.78 -12.88 3.89
C TYR A 232 -2.69 -13.86 3.13
N LEU A 233 -3.22 -13.40 1.99
CA LEU A 233 -4.18 -14.11 1.18
C LEU A 233 -3.61 -15.43 0.66
N GLY A 234 -4.35 -16.53 0.85
CA GLY A 234 -3.86 -17.87 0.54
C GLY A 234 -2.84 -18.44 1.53
N SER A 235 -2.63 -17.77 2.66
CA SER A 235 -1.76 -18.24 3.72
C SER A 235 -2.45 -18.20 5.09
N ARG A 236 -2.27 -17.14 5.87
CA ARG A 236 -2.79 -16.99 7.24
C ARG A 236 -2.89 -15.51 7.62
N SER A 237 -3.48 -15.23 8.78
CA SER A 237 -3.38 -13.91 9.40
C SER A 237 -2.26 -13.86 10.44
N ILE A 238 -1.69 -12.67 10.60
CA ILE A 238 -0.80 -12.30 11.69
C ILE A 238 -1.47 -11.12 12.39
N GLU A 239 -1.61 -11.21 13.70
CA GLU A 239 -2.31 -10.21 14.51
C GLU A 239 -1.44 -9.81 15.70
N ALA A 240 -1.52 -8.54 16.10
CA ALA A 240 -0.95 -8.03 17.33
C ALA A 240 -1.92 -7.07 18.01
N GLU A 241 -1.92 -7.11 19.35
CA GLU A 241 -2.65 -6.17 20.18
C GLU A 241 -2.03 -4.77 20.08
N VAL A 242 -2.89 -3.75 20.04
CA VAL A 242 -2.48 -2.34 19.99
C VAL A 242 -2.38 -1.79 21.41
N THR A 243 -1.16 -1.80 21.93
CA THR A 243 -0.81 -1.25 23.25
C THR A 243 -0.21 0.14 23.13
N ASP A 244 -0.19 0.90 24.24
CA ASP A 244 0.47 2.22 24.28
C ASP A 244 1.94 2.12 23.85
N GLU A 245 2.64 1.07 24.30
CA GLU A 245 4.02 0.79 23.91
C GLU A 245 4.18 0.58 22.39
N SER A 246 3.24 -0.15 21.76
CA SER A 246 3.28 -0.36 20.30
C SER A 246 3.02 0.92 19.51
N LEU A 247 2.16 1.81 20.03
CA LEU A 247 1.85 3.11 19.42
C LEU A 247 3.06 4.05 19.55
N ASP A 248 3.64 4.14 20.75
CA ASP A 248 4.84 4.94 21.02
C ASP A 248 6.02 4.47 20.16
N ALA A 249 6.19 3.15 19.98
CA ALA A 249 7.21 2.58 19.12
C ALA A 249 6.99 2.95 17.64
N ALA A 250 5.74 2.90 17.16
CA ALA A 250 5.40 3.29 15.78
C ALA A 250 5.69 4.77 15.53
N VAL A 251 5.24 5.66 16.44
CA VAL A 251 5.49 7.11 16.39
C VAL A 251 6.98 7.44 16.47
N SER A 252 7.72 6.76 17.34
CA SER A 252 9.18 6.95 17.47
C SER A 252 9.93 6.50 16.22
N SER A 253 9.53 5.38 15.63
CA SER A 253 10.15 4.84 14.40
C SER A 253 9.95 5.81 13.23
N ILE A 254 8.71 6.24 12.97
CA ILE A 254 8.42 7.17 11.87
C ILE A 254 9.07 8.54 12.11
N GLY A 255 9.14 9.01 13.36
CA GLY A 255 9.87 10.22 13.74
C GLY A 255 11.37 10.14 13.46
N SER A 256 12.00 9.01 13.78
CA SER A 256 13.43 8.77 13.47
C SER A 256 13.69 8.80 11.96
N THR A 257 12.82 8.16 11.18
CA THR A 257 12.93 8.17 9.71
C THR A 257 12.70 9.56 9.13
N TRP A 258 11.74 10.33 9.67
CA TRP A 258 11.51 11.73 9.29
C TRP A 258 12.73 12.62 9.54
N VAL A 259 13.36 12.53 10.71
CA VAL A 259 14.59 13.27 11.02
C VAL A 259 15.71 12.93 10.03
N ARG A 260 15.89 11.66 9.69
CA ARG A 260 16.91 11.21 8.75
C ARG A 260 16.63 11.68 7.31
N ILE A 261 15.37 11.72 6.90
CA ILE A 261 14.96 12.27 5.60
C ILE A 261 15.30 13.76 5.54
N ASN A 262 14.98 14.53 6.59
CA ASN A 262 15.29 15.96 6.64
C ASN A 262 16.80 16.24 6.64
N ASP A 263 17.61 15.48 7.39
CA ASP A 263 19.08 15.63 7.34
C ASP A 263 19.64 15.30 5.93
N ALA A 264 19.09 14.28 5.25
CA ALA A 264 19.46 13.96 3.87
C ALA A 264 19.07 15.07 2.88
N LEU A 265 17.91 15.71 3.08
CA LEU A 265 17.47 16.86 2.30
C LEU A 265 18.37 18.08 2.50
N ASP A 266 18.70 18.40 3.74
CA ASP A 266 19.56 19.54 4.10
C ASP A 266 20.98 19.38 3.56
N ARG A 267 21.54 18.17 3.60
CA ARG A 267 22.89 17.86 3.10
C ARG A 267 22.94 17.59 1.61
N GLY A 268 21.83 17.20 1.00
CA GLY A 268 21.79 16.67 -0.36
C GLY A 268 22.52 15.32 -0.53
N ASP A 269 22.67 14.55 0.56
CA ASP A 269 23.37 13.26 0.55
C ASP A 269 22.41 12.09 0.76
N TYR A 270 22.46 11.12 -0.17
CA TYR A 270 21.57 9.98 -0.23
C TYR A 270 22.39 8.71 -0.46
N PRO A 271 23.04 8.20 0.59
CA PRO A 271 23.89 7.03 0.46
C PRO A 271 23.07 5.80 0.05
N PRO A 272 23.60 4.94 -0.84
CA PRO A 272 22.94 3.69 -1.18
C PRO A 272 23.12 2.70 -0.03
N ARG A 273 22.10 1.89 0.21
CA ARG A 273 22.23 0.70 1.07
C ARG A 273 22.35 -0.51 0.16
N THR A 274 23.57 -1.02 0.04
CA THR A 274 23.88 -2.10 -0.90
C THR A 274 23.52 -3.46 -0.33
N GLY A 275 23.04 -4.37 -1.18
CA GLY A 275 22.69 -5.74 -0.81
C GLY A 275 22.03 -6.48 -1.95
N PRO A 276 21.60 -7.75 -1.74
CA PRO A 276 21.00 -8.55 -2.80
C PRO A 276 19.76 -7.91 -3.43
N LEU A 277 19.02 -7.08 -2.68
CA LEU A 277 17.83 -6.38 -3.19
C LEU A 277 18.16 -5.34 -4.28
N CYS A 278 19.41 -4.88 -4.39
CA CYS A 278 19.82 -3.97 -5.46
C CYS A 278 19.57 -4.55 -6.86
N GLY A 279 19.64 -5.88 -7.02
CA GLY A 279 19.36 -6.56 -8.28
C GLY A 279 17.88 -6.58 -8.68
N TRP A 280 16.99 -6.15 -7.78
CA TRP A 280 15.56 -6.00 -8.02
C TRP A 280 15.14 -4.51 -7.94
N CYS A 281 16.10 -3.60 -7.81
CA CYS A 281 15.81 -2.17 -7.78
C CYS A 281 15.44 -1.68 -9.19
N PRO A 282 14.31 -0.96 -9.36
CA PRO A 282 13.88 -0.48 -10.68
C PRO A 282 14.85 0.56 -11.26
N TYR A 283 15.62 1.24 -10.40
CA TYR A 283 16.56 2.29 -10.79
C TYR A 283 17.97 1.78 -11.08
N THR A 284 18.16 0.49 -11.35
CA THR A 284 19.49 -0.08 -11.65
C THR A 284 20.20 0.66 -12.79
N GLN A 285 19.47 1.11 -13.83
CA GLN A 285 20.04 1.91 -14.91
C GLN A 285 20.64 3.25 -14.44
N HIS A 286 20.14 3.80 -13.33
CA HIS A 286 20.58 5.06 -12.72
C HIS A 286 21.48 4.86 -11.49
N CYS A 287 21.72 3.62 -11.06
CA CYS A 287 22.40 3.28 -9.81
C CYS A 287 23.61 2.37 -10.07
N ALA A 288 24.83 2.88 -9.83
CA ALA A 288 26.06 2.12 -10.07
C ALA A 288 26.11 0.81 -9.26
N GLU A 289 25.73 0.86 -7.99
CA GLU A 289 25.71 -0.30 -7.09
C GLU A 289 24.63 -1.31 -7.50
N GLY A 290 23.51 -0.83 -8.05
CA GLY A 290 22.48 -1.66 -8.69
C GLY A 290 23.03 -2.44 -9.88
N ARG A 291 23.76 -1.77 -10.78
CA ARG A 291 24.40 -2.43 -11.94
C ARG A 291 25.41 -3.49 -11.52
N VAL A 292 26.25 -3.18 -10.53
CA VAL A 292 27.22 -4.16 -9.98
C VAL A 292 26.50 -5.41 -9.47
N GLU A 293 25.37 -5.25 -8.78
CA GLU A 293 24.59 -6.40 -8.30
C GLU A 293 23.92 -7.18 -9.45
N LEU A 294 23.44 -6.51 -10.50
CA LEU A 294 22.92 -7.18 -11.70
C LEU A 294 24.01 -8.00 -12.40
N GLU A 295 25.19 -7.43 -12.61
CA GLU A 295 26.33 -8.12 -13.20
C GLU A 295 26.74 -9.34 -12.37
N ARG A 296 26.73 -9.21 -11.03
CA ARG A 296 27.01 -10.33 -10.12
C ARG A 296 25.99 -11.48 -10.27
N ARG A 297 24.72 -11.15 -10.52
CA ARG A 297 23.62 -12.13 -10.60
C ARG A 297 23.50 -12.81 -11.96
N TYR A 298 23.65 -12.04 -13.04
CA TYR A 298 23.32 -12.48 -14.40
C TYR A 298 24.53 -12.52 -15.34
N GLY A 299 25.70 -12.07 -14.89
CA GLY A 299 26.87 -11.86 -15.73
C GLY A 299 26.86 -10.46 -16.37
N PRO A 300 27.94 -10.10 -17.09
CA PRO A 300 28.02 -8.82 -17.79
C PRO A 300 26.90 -8.70 -18.83
N ALA A 301 26.31 -7.49 -18.95
CA ALA A 301 25.40 -7.20 -20.05
C ALA A 301 26.16 -7.34 -21.38
N VAL A 302 25.60 -8.12 -22.31
CA VAL A 302 26.15 -8.33 -23.67
C VAL A 302 25.89 -7.10 -24.53
#